data_AF-A0A8H4YDL5-F1
#
_entry.id   AF-A0A8H4YDL5-F1
#
_cell.length_a   1.000
_cell.length_b   1.000
_cell.length_c   1.000
_cell.angle_alpha   90.00
_cell.angle_beta   90.00
_cell.angle_gamma   90.00
#
_symmetry.space_group_name_H-M   'P 1'
#
loop_
_entity.id
_entity.type
_entity.pdbx_description
1 polymer ?
#
loop_
_entity_poly.entity_id
_entity_poly.type
_entity_poly.pdbx_seq_one_letter_code
_entity_poly.pdbx_strand_id
1 'polypeptide(L)'
;MPRSRNGCTTCKRRHRKCDETKPECLECKKNKLRCEGYAIKLQWDIGVASRGRLTGATVPVLGATRNETRPREQDRPEMNGSFGQFQAIAPSADTYSQGVDAPDSPLDAASCSMTDADPQEPEWLRRRSDGEKELFRQFVQRTVFLLYSTSTHDSYWTELKQLALQTEPLFLILIATHLYITNPRNPSPLFRDLCNQSLRLFREQLNRFDGTLDAGLINAGIFLCTLHLFQGIPWTSQLKHMMWVYGFFPGAENASRIADVEYRFPIETMAVMDLQTFVRGRDTPTLSIWTCLRSAQASKPTGLIDGVESVTGLPRSLLDLFARLGDASAEQAFVGWPGYEGSVPHCHLWEAFRLSGILLTRRQLRISGPQSPTNEVLVCRLIASLDALYETRHRPEYGHILARNSILYPYTAARLEVSILRSRPSWVEALRRYQDHCEPYRETPVALILEEILDKALEAGDNDIDLDKEARKRGVELSLF
;
A
#
# COMPACT_ATOMS: atom_id res chain seq x y z
N MET A 1 3.22 -14.61 -35.38
CA MET A 1 3.91 -13.51 -34.67
C MET A 1 3.10 -13.09 -33.45
N PRO A 2 3.71 -12.84 -32.28
CA PRO A 2 2.98 -12.52 -31.05
C PRO A 2 2.26 -11.16 -31.18
N ARG A 3 0.99 -11.10 -30.74
CA ARG A 3 0.19 -9.88 -30.68
C ARG A 3 0.78 -8.94 -29.62
N SER A 4 0.88 -7.64 -29.91
CA SER A 4 1.32 -6.63 -28.94
C SER A 4 0.31 -6.60 -27.77
N ARG A 5 0.80 -6.87 -26.55
CA ARG A 5 -0.04 -6.85 -25.32
C ARG A 5 -0.49 -5.41 -24.99
N ASN A 6 0.33 -4.43 -25.35
CA ASN A 6 0.14 -3.02 -25.00
C ASN A 6 -0.33 -2.16 -26.17
N GLY A 7 -0.91 -2.75 -27.22
CA GLY A 7 -1.40 -1.97 -28.35
C GLY A 7 -2.54 -1.02 -27.99
N CYS A 8 -2.66 0.07 -28.76
CA CYS A 8 -3.74 1.04 -28.61
C CYS A 8 -5.11 0.39 -28.83
N THR A 9 -6.17 0.99 -28.30
CA THR A 9 -7.55 0.49 -28.34
C THR A 9 -8.01 0.24 -29.78
N THR A 10 -7.65 1.15 -30.69
CA THR A 10 -8.01 1.09 -32.11
C THR A 10 -7.35 -0.10 -32.82
N CYS A 11 -6.06 -0.34 -32.60
CA CYS A 11 -5.35 -1.48 -33.18
C CYS A 11 -5.80 -2.81 -32.59
N LYS A 12 -6.10 -2.85 -31.28
CA LYS A 12 -6.67 -4.02 -30.62
C LYS A 12 -8.04 -4.38 -31.19
N ARG A 13 -8.96 -3.42 -31.30
CA ARG A 13 -10.31 -3.61 -31.88
C ARG A 13 -10.25 -4.10 -33.32
N ARG A 14 -9.25 -3.66 -34.09
CA ARG A 14 -9.04 -4.07 -35.48
C ARG A 14 -8.16 -5.31 -35.66
N HIS A 15 -7.73 -5.94 -34.57
CA HIS A 15 -6.82 -7.09 -34.56
C HIS A 15 -5.52 -6.86 -35.37
N ARG A 16 -5.01 -5.62 -35.39
CA ARG A 16 -3.76 -5.24 -36.06
C ARG A 16 -2.62 -5.05 -35.06
N LYS A 17 -1.39 -5.26 -35.51
CA LYS A 17 -0.18 -5.05 -34.71
C LYS A 17 0.00 -3.55 -34.47
N CYS A 18 0.03 -3.13 -33.22
CA CYS A 18 0.35 -1.76 -32.84
C CYS A 18 1.86 -1.60 -32.71
N ASP A 19 2.37 -0.45 -33.12
CA ASP A 19 3.76 -0.02 -33.01
C ASP A 19 4.08 0.64 -31.65
N GLU A 20 3.07 0.83 -30.80
CA GLU A 20 3.21 1.34 -29.42
C GLU A 20 3.80 2.76 -29.28
N THR A 21 3.93 3.51 -30.38
CA THR A 21 4.35 4.92 -30.37
C THR A 21 3.32 5.83 -29.69
N LYS A 22 3.77 6.71 -28.80
CA LYS A 22 2.95 7.70 -28.09
C LYS A 22 3.20 9.11 -28.65
N PRO A 23 2.21 10.03 -28.67
CA PRO A 23 0.85 9.92 -28.12
C PRO A 23 -0.14 9.12 -28.98
N GLU A 24 0.11 9.03 -30.29
CA GLU A 24 -0.70 8.24 -31.24
C GLU A 24 0.16 7.21 -31.96
N CYS A 25 -0.41 6.01 -32.19
CA CYS A 25 0.28 4.94 -32.87
C CYS A 25 0.51 5.27 -34.36
N LEU A 26 1.71 5.02 -34.89
CA LEU A 26 2.03 5.29 -36.30
C LEU A 26 1.16 4.45 -37.24
N GLU A 27 0.76 3.26 -36.81
CA GLU A 27 -0.15 2.41 -37.58
C GLU A 27 -1.54 3.05 -37.71
N CYS A 28 -2.01 3.74 -36.68
CA CYS A 28 -3.29 4.45 -36.64
C CYS A 28 -3.21 5.67 -37.57
N LYS A 29 -2.11 6.42 -37.47
CA LYS A 29 -1.82 7.61 -38.27
C LYS A 29 -1.70 7.28 -39.76
N LYS A 30 -0.96 6.21 -40.10
CA LYS A 30 -0.77 5.75 -41.48
C LYS A 30 -2.08 5.35 -42.15
N ASN A 31 -2.98 4.71 -41.39
CA ASN A 31 -4.27 4.27 -41.89
C ASN A 31 -5.36 5.36 -41.81
N LYS A 32 -5.00 6.62 -41.48
CA LYS A 32 -5.93 7.75 -41.29
C LYS A 32 -7.07 7.43 -40.31
N LEU A 33 -6.76 6.69 -39.24
CA LEU A 33 -7.70 6.34 -38.19
C LEU A 33 -7.45 7.23 -36.98
N ARG A 34 -8.53 7.70 -36.36
CA ARG A 34 -8.44 8.35 -35.04
C ARG A 34 -7.93 7.31 -34.03
N CYS A 35 -6.75 7.56 -33.47
CA CYS A 35 -6.17 6.71 -32.45
C CYS A 35 -6.91 6.99 -31.13
N GLU A 36 -7.69 6.03 -30.64
CA GLU A 36 -8.42 6.11 -29.35
C GLU A 36 -7.48 5.89 -28.15
N GLY A 37 -6.19 6.16 -28.33
CA GLY A 37 -5.15 6.00 -27.33
C GLY A 37 -4.97 4.55 -26.85
N TYR A 38 -4.22 4.42 -25.77
CA TYR A 38 -3.95 3.15 -25.11
C TYR A 38 -4.93 3.01 -23.95
N ALA A 39 -6.12 2.43 -24.18
CA ALA A 39 -7.04 2.15 -23.08
C ALA A 39 -6.34 1.24 -22.07
N ILE A 40 -6.08 1.80 -20.91
CA ILE A 40 -5.58 1.07 -19.75
C ILE A 40 -6.74 0.19 -19.29
N LYS A 41 -6.69 -1.12 -19.61
CA LYS A 41 -7.50 -2.07 -18.85
C LYS A 41 -6.92 -2.11 -17.44
N LEU A 42 -7.57 -1.42 -16.51
CA LEU A 42 -7.27 -1.45 -15.09
C LEU A 42 -7.54 -2.87 -14.55
N GLN A 43 -6.59 -3.79 -14.69
CA GLN A 43 -6.63 -5.07 -13.99
C GLN A 43 -6.18 -4.85 -12.55
N TRP A 44 -7.15 -4.86 -11.67
CA TRP A 44 -7.00 -5.00 -10.24
C TRP A 44 -7.65 -6.34 -9.95
N ASP A 45 -6.86 -7.40 -9.94
CA ASP A 45 -7.37 -8.73 -9.70
C ASP A 45 -7.32 -8.98 -8.19
N ILE A 46 -8.45 -9.30 -7.55
CA ILE A 46 -8.59 -9.51 -6.09
C ILE A 46 -8.06 -10.90 -5.70
N GLY A 47 -7.03 -11.40 -6.38
CA GLY A 47 -6.48 -12.73 -6.14
C GLY A 47 -5.11 -12.96 -6.75
N VAL A 48 -4.42 -13.97 -6.23
CA VAL A 48 -3.02 -14.34 -6.55
C VAL A 48 -2.78 -14.57 -8.06
N ALA A 49 -3.82 -14.89 -8.82
CA ALA A 49 -3.73 -14.98 -10.28
C ALA A 49 -5.07 -14.66 -10.96
N SER A 50 -5.01 -13.97 -12.11
CA SER A 50 -6.17 -13.68 -12.95
C SER A 50 -6.63 -14.87 -13.80
N ARG A 51 -5.75 -15.87 -14.02
CA ARG A 51 -5.97 -17.14 -14.74
C ARG A 51 -5.03 -18.24 -14.23
N GLY A 52 -5.48 -19.49 -14.19
CA GLY A 52 -4.68 -20.66 -13.78
C GLY A 52 -5.13 -21.28 -12.45
N ARG A 53 -4.33 -22.21 -11.89
CA ARG A 53 -4.70 -23.00 -10.70
C ARG A 53 -4.91 -22.18 -9.41
N LEU A 54 -4.45 -20.93 -9.37
CA LEU A 54 -4.55 -20.02 -8.22
C LEU A 54 -5.62 -18.92 -8.40
N THR A 55 -6.49 -19.04 -9.42
CA THR A 55 -7.62 -18.12 -9.59
C THR A 55 -8.57 -18.19 -8.42
N GLY A 56 -8.83 -17.06 -7.77
CA GLY A 56 -9.71 -16.98 -6.59
C GLY A 56 -9.01 -17.22 -5.25
N ALA A 57 -7.70 -17.50 -5.23
CA ALA A 57 -6.94 -17.56 -3.98
C ALA A 57 -6.67 -16.15 -3.45
N THR A 58 -6.96 -15.92 -2.16
CA THR A 58 -6.82 -14.62 -1.47
C THR A 58 -5.48 -14.44 -0.76
N VAL A 59 -4.66 -15.49 -0.70
CA VAL A 59 -3.35 -15.49 -0.02
C VAL A 59 -2.32 -16.19 -0.91
N PRO A 60 -1.10 -15.65 -1.08
CA PRO A 60 -0.01 -16.34 -1.77
C PRO A 60 0.24 -17.72 -1.14
N VAL A 61 0.37 -18.77 -1.95
CA VAL A 61 0.65 -20.11 -1.43
C VAL A 61 2.04 -20.14 -0.83
N LEU A 62 2.11 -20.24 0.50
CA LEU A 62 3.34 -20.59 1.22
C LEU A 62 3.75 -22.01 0.80
N GLY A 63 4.91 -22.16 0.15
CA GLY A 63 5.58 -23.45 0.04
C GLY A 63 5.22 -24.40 -1.11
N ALA A 64 4.87 -23.93 -2.31
CA ALA A 64 4.81 -24.82 -3.48
C ALA A 64 6.19 -24.99 -4.16
N THR A 65 7.08 -25.77 -3.54
CA THR A 65 8.20 -26.37 -4.27
C THR A 65 7.63 -27.26 -5.38
N ARG A 66 7.95 -26.95 -6.64
CA ARG A 66 7.65 -27.83 -7.77
C ARG A 66 8.47 -29.10 -7.61
N ASN A 67 7.85 -30.17 -7.14
CA ASN A 67 8.11 -31.55 -7.56
C ASN A 67 7.13 -32.46 -6.84
N GLU A 68 6.18 -33.05 -7.58
CA GLU A 68 5.80 -34.44 -7.37
C GLU A 68 5.07 -34.99 -8.60
N THR A 69 5.74 -35.94 -9.21
CA THR A 69 5.29 -36.88 -10.24
C THR A 69 4.08 -37.66 -9.75
N ARG A 70 3.05 -37.77 -10.59
CA ARG A 70 1.84 -38.59 -10.37
C ARG A 70 2.18 -40.05 -10.05
N PRO A 71 1.41 -40.68 -9.15
CA PRO A 71 0.96 -42.05 -9.36
C PRO A 71 -0.56 -42.14 -9.54
N ARG A 72 -0.97 -43.17 -10.29
CA ARG A 72 -2.33 -43.51 -10.75
C ARG A 72 -3.31 -43.81 -9.60
N GLU A 73 -4.56 -43.39 -9.81
CA GLU A 73 -5.76 -43.81 -9.07
C GLU A 73 -6.04 -45.31 -9.26
N GLN A 74 -6.37 -45.99 -8.16
CA GLN A 74 -7.36 -47.07 -8.15
C GLN A 74 -8.02 -47.18 -6.77
N ASP A 75 -9.33 -47.44 -6.84
CA ASP A 75 -10.28 -47.91 -5.82
C ASP A 75 -11.03 -46.91 -4.89
N ARG A 76 -12.32 -46.77 -5.25
CA ARG A 76 -13.50 -46.48 -4.41
C ARG A 76 -13.98 -47.81 -3.74
N PRO A 77 -14.86 -47.84 -2.69
CA PRO A 77 -16.12 -47.07 -2.60
C PRO A 77 -16.50 -46.54 -1.19
N GLU A 78 -17.23 -45.41 -1.13
CA GLU A 78 -18.63 -45.22 -0.68
C GLU A 78 -18.86 -44.91 0.81
N MET A 79 -19.42 -43.73 1.11
CA MET A 79 -20.69 -43.64 1.86
C MET A 79 -21.32 -42.23 1.79
N ASN A 80 -22.49 -42.19 1.15
CA ASN A 80 -23.72 -41.43 1.41
C ASN A 80 -23.73 -40.10 2.19
N GLY A 81 -24.43 -39.11 1.62
CA GLY A 81 -25.03 -38.05 2.43
C GLY A 81 -25.56 -36.80 1.70
N SER A 82 -26.48 -36.97 0.76
CA SER A 82 -27.55 -36.02 0.36
C SER A 82 -27.21 -34.53 0.14
N PHE A 83 -27.16 -34.17 -1.14
CA PHE A 83 -27.24 -32.81 -1.68
C PHE A 83 -28.72 -32.39 -1.82
N GLY A 84 -29.08 -31.20 -1.34
CA GLY A 84 -30.37 -30.57 -1.60
C GLY A 84 -30.19 -29.10 -1.98
N GLN A 85 -30.04 -28.84 -3.29
CA GLN A 85 -30.23 -27.53 -3.92
C GLN A 85 -31.67 -27.04 -3.72
N PHE A 86 -31.90 -25.74 -3.47
CA PHE A 86 -32.98 -24.92 -4.06
C PHE A 86 -32.59 -23.44 -3.86
N GLN A 87 -32.21 -22.68 -4.89
CA GLN A 87 -33.01 -21.96 -5.89
C GLN A 87 -34.00 -20.92 -5.34
N ALA A 88 -33.79 -19.68 -5.80
CA ALA A 88 -34.49 -18.46 -5.47
C ALA A 88 -35.88 -18.37 -6.10
N ILE A 89 -36.86 -17.85 -5.36
CA ILE A 89 -38.10 -17.25 -5.86
C ILE A 89 -38.57 -16.15 -4.89
N ALA A 90 -38.91 -14.98 -5.42
CA ALA A 90 -39.89 -14.03 -4.90
C ALA A 90 -40.91 -13.76 -6.03
N PRO A 91 -42.03 -13.02 -5.86
CA PRO A 91 -42.81 -12.64 -4.67
C PRO A 91 -44.33 -12.95 -4.84
N SER A 92 -45.15 -12.80 -3.79
CA SER A 92 -46.59 -12.47 -3.97
C SER A 92 -47.29 -12.07 -2.67
N ALA A 93 -47.72 -10.80 -2.67
CA ALA A 93 -49.01 -10.19 -2.33
C ALA A 93 -49.98 -10.72 -1.24
N ASP A 94 -50.61 -9.71 -0.63
CA ASP A 94 -51.94 -9.63 0.02
C ASP A 94 -52.09 -10.04 1.49
N THR A 95 -52.39 -9.06 2.38
CA THR A 95 -53.77 -8.79 2.84
C THR A 95 -53.84 -7.61 3.84
N TYR A 96 -54.63 -6.61 3.46
CA TYR A 96 -55.49 -5.69 4.23
C TYR A 96 -55.39 -5.63 5.77
N SER A 97 -55.27 -4.41 6.29
CA SER A 97 -56.27 -3.82 7.19
C SER A 97 -56.21 -2.28 7.17
N GLN A 98 -57.39 -1.69 6.93
CA GLN A 98 -57.68 -0.25 6.91
C GLN A 98 -57.85 0.29 8.33
N GLY A 99 -57.49 1.56 8.52
CA GLY A 99 -57.86 2.39 9.66
C GLY A 99 -57.64 3.85 9.29
N VAL A 100 -58.74 4.52 8.94
CA VAL A 100 -58.87 5.91 8.49
C VAL A 100 -58.80 6.86 9.69
N ASP A 101 -58.10 7.99 9.58
CA ASP A 101 -58.64 9.34 9.79
C ASP A 101 -57.52 10.40 9.81
N ALA A 102 -57.77 11.51 9.13
CA ALA A 102 -56.98 12.74 9.05
C ALA A 102 -57.93 13.92 9.34
N PRO A 103 -57.49 15.19 9.28
CA PRO A 103 -56.23 15.84 9.64
C PRO A 103 -56.47 16.89 10.75
N ASP A 104 -55.42 17.51 11.29
CA ASP A 104 -55.53 18.91 11.75
C ASP A 104 -54.14 19.57 11.79
N SER A 105 -54.05 20.73 11.14
CA SER A 105 -53.00 21.73 11.29
C SER A 105 -53.65 23.01 11.78
N PRO A 106 -52.93 23.83 12.55
CA PRO A 106 -52.65 25.16 12.00
C PRO A 106 -51.23 25.69 12.31
N LEU A 107 -50.62 26.21 11.24
CA LEU A 107 -49.85 27.44 11.05
C LEU A 107 -49.27 28.23 12.25
N ASP A 108 -47.99 28.58 12.05
CA ASP A 108 -47.29 29.86 12.32
C ASP A 108 -46.24 29.90 13.44
N ALA A 109 -44.97 29.97 13.02
CA ALA A 109 -43.99 30.95 13.50
C ALA A 109 -42.75 30.91 12.61
N ALA A 110 -42.61 31.93 11.76
CA ALA A 110 -41.39 32.22 11.04
C ALA A 110 -40.24 32.53 12.01
N SER A 111 -39.17 31.74 11.97
CA SER A 111 -37.86 32.18 12.41
C SER A 111 -36.86 31.89 11.30
N CYS A 112 -36.32 32.98 10.73
CA CYS A 112 -35.16 32.92 9.86
C CYS A 112 -33.97 32.44 10.70
N SER A 113 -33.62 31.16 10.59
CA SER A 113 -32.28 30.68 10.93
C SER A 113 -31.51 30.47 9.62
N MET A 114 -30.52 31.34 9.40
CA MET A 114 -29.42 31.04 8.50
C MET A 114 -28.71 29.80 9.08
N THR A 115 -29.03 28.62 8.57
CA THR A 115 -28.25 27.43 8.88
C THR A 115 -27.04 27.42 7.98
N ASP A 116 -25.87 27.60 8.56
CA ASP A 116 -24.63 27.03 8.03
C ASP A 116 -24.93 25.60 7.58
N ALA A 117 -24.78 25.34 6.28
CA ALA A 117 -25.06 24.05 5.70
C ALA A 117 -23.99 23.05 6.18
N ASP A 118 -24.29 22.32 7.24
CA ASP A 118 -23.60 21.07 7.56
C ASP A 118 -23.65 20.18 6.31
N PRO A 119 -22.52 19.67 5.77
CA PRO A 119 -22.52 18.88 4.56
C PRO A 119 -23.48 17.70 4.72
N GLN A 120 -24.63 17.77 4.04
CA GLN A 120 -25.70 16.81 4.23
C GLN A 120 -25.18 15.41 3.90
N GLU A 121 -25.33 14.46 4.83
CA GLU A 121 -24.83 13.09 4.69
C GLU A 121 -25.25 12.50 3.32
N PRO A 122 -24.32 11.98 2.49
CA PRO A 122 -24.66 11.45 1.17
C PRO A 122 -25.70 10.32 1.23
N GLU A 123 -26.58 10.25 0.22
CA GLU A 123 -27.67 9.26 0.19
C GLU A 123 -27.17 7.81 0.20
N TRP A 124 -26.02 7.53 -0.44
CA TRP A 124 -25.41 6.21 -0.42
C TRP A 124 -24.96 5.80 0.99
N LEU A 125 -24.51 6.77 1.80
CA LEU A 125 -24.03 6.52 3.17
C LEU A 125 -25.20 6.27 4.12
N ARG A 126 -26.30 7.03 3.96
CA ARG A 126 -27.54 6.79 4.73
C ARG A 126 -28.07 5.36 4.55
N ARG A 127 -27.97 4.83 3.33
CA ARG A 127 -28.41 3.48 2.95
C ARG A 127 -27.50 2.35 3.44
N ARG A 128 -26.31 2.63 3.99
CA ARG A 128 -25.42 1.61 4.54
C ARG A 128 -25.95 1.04 5.83
N SER A 129 -25.67 -0.24 6.06
CA SER A 129 -26.08 -0.94 7.28
C SER A 129 -25.40 -0.36 8.51
N ASP A 130 -26.04 -0.46 9.68
CA ASP A 130 -25.42 -0.06 10.96
C ASP A 130 -24.15 -0.84 11.25
N GLY A 131 -24.08 -2.11 10.80
CA GLY A 131 -22.88 -2.94 10.90
C GLY A 131 -21.70 -2.38 10.11
N GLU A 132 -21.90 -1.94 8.86
CA GLU A 132 -20.83 -1.31 8.07
C GLU A 132 -20.39 0.03 8.68
N LYS A 133 -21.33 0.84 9.17
CA LYS A 133 -21.03 2.11 9.85
C LYS A 133 -20.22 1.88 11.12
N GLU A 134 -20.52 0.81 11.86
CA GLU A 134 -19.78 0.45 13.06
C GLU A 134 -18.38 -0.09 12.74
N LEU A 135 -18.23 -0.92 11.70
CA LEU A 135 -16.90 -1.35 11.23
C LEU A 135 -16.04 -0.15 10.79
N PHE A 136 -16.64 0.86 10.16
CA PHE A 136 -15.94 2.09 9.83
C PHE A 136 -15.50 2.87 11.08
N ARG A 137 -16.33 2.95 12.13
CA ARG A 137 -15.90 3.54 13.41
C ARG A 137 -14.73 2.78 14.01
N GLN A 138 -14.76 1.45 13.97
CA GLN A 138 -13.67 0.61 14.48
C GLN A 138 -12.37 0.82 13.70
N PHE A 139 -12.44 0.98 12.37
CA PHE A 139 -11.28 1.38 11.56
C PHE A 139 -10.67 2.69 12.08
N VAL A 140 -11.49 3.74 12.20
CA VAL A 140 -11.04 5.08 12.63
C VAL A 140 -10.47 5.08 14.05
N GLN A 141 -11.03 4.26 14.95
CA GLN A 141 -10.60 4.22 16.35
C GLN A 141 -9.38 3.35 16.61
N ARG A 142 -9.06 2.40 15.73
CA ARG A 142 -8.03 1.38 15.98
C ARG A 142 -7.09 1.19 14.81
N THR A 143 -7.60 0.76 13.66
CA THR A 143 -6.77 0.35 12.54
C THR A 143 -6.04 1.48 11.87
N VAL A 144 -6.61 2.69 11.83
CA VAL A 144 -5.97 3.84 11.18
C VAL A 144 -4.58 4.13 11.77
N PHE A 145 -4.41 3.94 13.08
CA PHE A 145 -3.15 4.17 13.81
C PHE A 145 -2.06 3.14 13.51
N LEU A 146 -2.37 2.11 12.72
CA LEU A 146 -1.39 1.10 12.27
C LEU A 146 -0.79 1.46 10.91
N LEU A 147 -1.37 2.45 10.21
CA LEU A 147 -1.04 2.79 8.83
C LEU A 147 -0.05 3.95 8.69
N TYR A 148 0.39 4.51 9.81
CA TYR A 148 1.33 5.62 9.85
C TYR A 148 2.16 5.59 11.13
N SER A 149 3.31 6.27 11.12
CA SER A 149 4.36 6.08 12.14
C SER A 149 4.70 7.33 12.94
N THR A 150 3.86 8.37 12.87
CA THR A 150 4.04 9.63 13.60
C THR A 150 3.39 9.60 14.99
N SER A 151 2.15 10.10 15.15
CA SER A 151 1.48 10.14 16.45
C SER A 151 -0.04 10.01 16.34
N THR A 152 -0.66 9.38 17.34
CA THR A 152 -2.14 9.32 17.47
C THR A 152 -2.80 10.70 17.59
N HIS A 153 -2.03 11.75 17.90
CA HIS A 153 -2.52 13.13 17.98
C HIS A 153 -2.57 13.85 16.63
N ASP A 154 -2.06 13.27 15.56
CA ASP A 154 -2.03 13.92 14.25
C ASP A 154 -3.44 14.07 13.65
N SER A 155 -3.65 15.17 12.92
CA SER A 155 -4.94 15.48 12.30
C SER A 155 -5.27 14.63 11.08
N TYR A 156 -4.30 13.91 10.51
CA TYR A 156 -4.45 13.17 9.25
C TYR A 156 -5.66 12.23 9.23
N TRP A 157 -5.87 11.44 10.29
CA TRP A 157 -6.99 10.49 10.31
C TRP A 157 -8.36 11.20 10.29
N THR A 158 -8.42 12.46 10.75
CA THR A 158 -9.62 13.29 10.71
C THR A 158 -9.95 13.68 9.27
N GLU A 159 -8.92 14.10 8.51
CA GLU A 159 -9.06 14.42 7.08
C GLU A 159 -9.45 13.17 6.27
N LEU A 160 -8.79 12.03 6.51
CA LEU A 160 -9.13 10.75 5.86
C LEU A 160 -10.58 10.35 6.16
N LYS A 161 -11.02 10.49 7.41
CA LYS A 161 -12.41 10.21 7.82
C LYS A 161 -13.39 11.09 7.05
N GLN A 162 -13.14 12.40 6.95
CA GLN A 162 -14.00 13.32 6.22
C GLN A 162 -14.09 12.94 4.74
N LEU A 163 -12.96 12.66 4.09
CA LEU A 163 -12.93 12.19 2.70
C LEU A 163 -13.71 10.89 2.51
N ALA A 164 -13.56 9.93 3.42
CA ALA A 164 -14.25 8.64 3.36
C ALA A 164 -15.77 8.79 3.50
N LEU A 165 -16.26 9.69 4.36
CA LEU A 165 -17.69 9.95 4.50
C LEU A 165 -18.32 10.59 3.26
N GLN A 166 -17.51 11.20 2.39
CA GLN A 166 -17.95 11.79 1.12
C GLN A 166 -17.69 10.86 -0.08
N THR A 167 -16.81 9.87 0.05
CA THR A 167 -16.34 9.04 -1.07
C THR A 167 -16.60 7.56 -0.81
N GLU A 168 -17.64 7.02 -1.45
CA GLU A 168 -18.07 5.63 -1.27
C GLU A 168 -16.96 4.57 -1.47
N PRO A 169 -16.15 4.57 -2.56
CA PRO A 169 -15.11 3.56 -2.70
C PRO A 169 -14.05 3.64 -1.61
N LEU A 170 -13.75 4.85 -1.10
CA LEU A 170 -12.82 5.04 0.01
C LEU A 170 -13.42 4.44 1.30
N PHE A 171 -14.65 4.79 1.65
CA PHE A 171 -15.34 4.22 2.81
C PHE A 171 -15.28 2.68 2.83
N LEU A 172 -15.59 2.05 1.69
CA LEU A 172 -15.62 0.59 1.56
C LEU A 172 -14.23 -0.04 1.69
N ILE A 173 -13.20 0.54 1.06
CA ILE A 173 -11.86 -0.04 1.13
C ILE A 173 -11.24 0.14 2.52
N LEU A 174 -11.59 1.19 3.27
CA LEU A 174 -11.15 1.36 4.66
C LEU A 174 -11.75 0.26 5.56
N ILE A 175 -13.04 -0.05 5.40
CA ILE A 175 -13.66 -1.17 6.12
C ILE A 175 -13.04 -2.51 5.72
N ALA A 176 -12.83 -2.73 4.42
CA ALA A 176 -12.19 -3.97 3.97
C ALA A 176 -10.76 -4.11 4.52
N THR A 177 -10.00 -3.01 4.56
CA THR A 177 -8.67 -2.97 5.17
C THR A 177 -8.73 -3.31 6.65
N HIS A 178 -9.71 -2.76 7.39
CA HIS A 178 -9.96 -3.13 8.78
C HIS A 178 -10.20 -4.63 8.96
N LEU A 179 -11.15 -5.19 8.20
CA LEU A 179 -11.50 -6.61 8.27
C LEU A 179 -10.32 -7.53 7.96
N TYR A 180 -9.45 -7.13 7.01
CA TYR A 180 -8.25 -7.89 6.68
C TYR A 180 -7.20 -7.82 7.79
N ILE A 181 -6.83 -6.62 8.23
CA ILE A 181 -5.76 -6.42 9.22
C ILE A 181 -6.13 -7.05 10.57
N THR A 182 -7.40 -7.01 10.96
CA THR A 182 -7.84 -7.63 12.22
C THR A 182 -7.79 -9.15 12.21
N ASN A 183 -7.90 -9.80 11.05
CA ASN A 183 -7.74 -11.25 10.93
C ASN A 183 -7.18 -11.66 9.55
N PRO A 184 -5.86 -11.48 9.31
CA PRO A 184 -5.26 -11.70 7.99
C PRO A 184 -5.33 -13.16 7.54
N ARG A 185 -5.31 -14.10 8.49
CA ARG A 185 -5.34 -15.55 8.23
C ARG A 185 -6.71 -16.04 7.78
N ASN A 186 -7.79 -15.43 8.26
CA ASN A 186 -9.15 -15.82 7.94
C ASN A 186 -10.08 -14.59 7.90
N PRO A 187 -9.96 -13.73 6.87
CA PRO A 187 -10.78 -12.53 6.77
C PRO A 187 -12.27 -12.90 6.59
N SER A 188 -13.15 -12.09 7.17
CA SER A 188 -14.61 -12.25 7.08
C SER A 188 -15.09 -12.36 5.63
N PRO A 189 -16.14 -13.14 5.29
CA PRO A 189 -16.70 -13.15 3.93
C PRO A 189 -17.05 -11.76 3.39
N LEU A 190 -17.52 -10.86 4.27
CA LEU A 190 -17.84 -9.47 3.96
C LEU A 190 -16.65 -8.68 3.39
N PHE A 191 -15.41 -9.04 3.77
CA PHE A 191 -14.18 -8.44 3.24
C PHE A 191 -14.15 -8.48 1.71
N ARG A 192 -14.45 -9.65 1.13
CA ARG A 192 -14.40 -9.84 -0.33
C ARG A 192 -15.45 -9.00 -1.03
N ASP A 193 -16.66 -8.95 -0.49
CA ASP A 193 -17.76 -8.19 -1.07
C ASP A 193 -17.47 -6.69 -1.07
N LEU A 194 -16.96 -6.16 0.05
CA LEU A 194 -16.58 -4.75 0.16
C LEU A 194 -15.41 -4.39 -0.76
N CYS A 195 -14.39 -5.25 -0.87
CA CYS A 195 -13.28 -5.04 -1.82
C CYS A 195 -13.77 -4.98 -3.27
N ASN A 196 -14.59 -5.97 -3.67
CA ASN A 196 -15.15 -6.04 -5.02
C ASN A 196 -16.01 -4.80 -5.32
N GLN A 197 -16.83 -4.37 -4.36
CA GLN A 197 -17.69 -3.21 -4.51
C GLN A 197 -16.87 -1.92 -4.62
N SER A 198 -15.90 -1.70 -3.71
CA SER A 198 -15.00 -0.55 -3.74
C SER A 198 -14.28 -0.47 -5.09
N LEU A 199 -13.69 -1.58 -5.54
CA LEU A 199 -12.94 -1.63 -6.79
C LEU A 199 -13.83 -1.37 -8.01
N ARG A 200 -15.07 -1.88 -8.03
CA ARG A 200 -16.02 -1.62 -9.10
C ARG A 200 -16.33 -0.12 -9.18
N LEU A 201 -16.70 0.50 -8.05
CA LEU A 201 -17.03 1.93 -7.99
C LEU A 201 -15.82 2.79 -8.34
N PHE A 202 -14.64 2.45 -7.83
CA PHE A 202 -13.38 3.11 -8.16
C PHE A 202 -13.12 3.10 -9.67
N ARG A 203 -13.27 1.95 -10.33
CA ARG A 203 -13.13 1.84 -11.80
C ARG A 203 -14.18 2.63 -12.56
N GLU A 204 -15.43 2.60 -12.12
CA GLU A 204 -16.52 3.36 -12.73
C GLU A 204 -16.25 4.87 -12.68
N GLN A 205 -15.75 5.37 -11.55
CA GLN A 205 -15.37 6.77 -11.38
C GLN A 205 -14.12 7.12 -12.21
N LEU A 206 -13.09 6.27 -12.24
CA LEU A 206 -11.93 6.48 -13.10
C LEU A 206 -12.26 6.48 -14.60
N ASN A 207 -13.24 5.70 -15.04
CA ASN A 207 -13.69 5.71 -16.44
C ASN A 207 -14.38 7.02 -16.83
N ARG A 208 -14.85 7.80 -15.85
CA ARG A 208 -15.48 9.11 -16.03
C ARG A 208 -14.51 10.27 -15.73
N PHE A 209 -13.24 9.97 -15.48
CA PHE A 209 -12.24 10.98 -15.14
C PHE A 209 -12.12 12.01 -16.26
N ASP A 210 -12.34 13.27 -15.94
CA ASP A 210 -12.38 14.40 -16.86
C ASP A 210 -11.13 15.31 -16.74
N GLY A 211 -10.16 14.92 -15.92
CA GLY A 211 -8.97 15.71 -15.59
C GLY A 211 -9.00 16.27 -14.16
N THR A 212 -10.18 16.32 -13.53
CA THR A 212 -10.35 16.86 -12.17
C THR A 212 -9.88 15.86 -11.12
N LEU A 213 -8.93 16.27 -10.28
CA LEU A 213 -8.44 15.46 -9.17
C LEU A 213 -9.46 15.43 -8.02
N ASP A 214 -9.67 14.23 -7.48
CA ASP A 214 -10.52 13.98 -6.30
C ASP A 214 -9.67 13.29 -5.22
N ALA A 215 -9.48 13.97 -4.09
CA ALA A 215 -8.64 13.47 -3.01
C ALA A 215 -9.16 12.15 -2.40
N GLY A 216 -10.49 11.98 -2.32
CA GLY A 216 -11.10 10.76 -1.83
C GLY A 216 -10.86 9.58 -2.77
N LEU A 217 -10.98 9.80 -4.07
CA LEU A 217 -10.73 8.79 -5.09
C LEU A 217 -9.25 8.40 -5.16
N ILE A 218 -8.33 9.37 -5.08
CA ILE A 218 -6.89 9.09 -5.01
C ILE A 218 -6.60 8.22 -3.78
N ASN A 219 -7.12 8.58 -2.60
CA ASN A 219 -6.98 7.78 -1.39
C ASN A 219 -7.60 6.39 -1.54
N ALA A 220 -8.74 6.24 -2.20
CA ALA A 220 -9.32 4.92 -2.46
C ALA A 220 -8.36 4.02 -3.26
N GLY A 221 -7.71 4.58 -4.28
CA GLY A 221 -6.68 3.89 -5.06
C GLY A 221 -5.45 3.52 -4.21
N ILE A 222 -4.98 4.42 -3.36
CA ILE A 222 -3.87 4.17 -2.43
C ILE A 222 -4.22 3.00 -1.51
N PHE A 223 -5.40 3.02 -0.89
CA PHE A 223 -5.83 1.99 0.03
C PHE A 223 -6.09 0.64 -0.63
N LEU A 224 -6.50 0.61 -1.90
CA LEU A 224 -6.51 -0.63 -2.70
C LEU A 224 -5.09 -1.19 -2.86
N CYS A 225 -4.09 -0.33 -3.11
CA CYS A 225 -2.68 -0.74 -3.13
C CYS A 225 -2.19 -1.17 -1.74
N THR A 226 -2.54 -0.45 -0.68
CA THR A 226 -2.18 -0.77 0.71
C THR A 226 -2.75 -2.13 1.13
N LEU A 227 -3.97 -2.47 0.73
CA LEU A 227 -4.54 -3.79 1.00
C LEU A 227 -3.75 -4.90 0.29
N HIS A 228 -3.42 -4.72 -1.00
CA HIS A 228 -2.59 -5.70 -1.72
C HIS A 228 -1.18 -5.80 -1.13
N LEU A 229 -0.62 -4.68 -0.67
CA LEU A 229 0.62 -4.64 0.09
C LEU A 229 0.54 -5.57 1.29
N PHE A 230 -0.50 -5.46 2.12
CA PHE A 230 -0.67 -6.35 3.27
C PHE A 230 -0.84 -7.83 2.86
N GLN A 231 -1.45 -8.09 1.71
CA GLN A 231 -1.62 -9.44 1.18
C GLN A 231 -0.37 -10.02 0.52
N GLY A 232 0.67 -9.20 0.28
CA GLY A 232 1.85 -9.57 -0.51
C GLY A 232 1.55 -9.76 -2.00
N ILE A 233 0.40 -9.27 -2.49
CA ILE A 233 0.01 -9.35 -3.90
C ILE A 233 0.68 -8.20 -4.67
N PRO A 234 1.23 -8.42 -5.87
CA PRO A 234 1.83 -7.36 -6.66
C PRO A 234 0.87 -6.18 -6.93
N TRP A 235 1.30 -4.98 -6.56
CA TRP A 235 0.50 -3.76 -6.57
C TRP A 235 1.23 -2.55 -7.20
N THR A 236 2.55 -2.58 -7.37
CA THR A 236 3.29 -1.42 -7.93
C THR A 236 2.81 -1.02 -9.34
N SER A 237 2.29 -1.97 -10.10
CA SER A 237 1.64 -1.69 -11.39
C SER A 237 0.40 -0.80 -11.25
N GLN A 238 -0.36 -0.92 -10.16
CA GLN A 238 -1.53 -0.10 -9.87
C GLN A 238 -1.13 1.33 -9.56
N LEU A 239 -0.07 1.52 -8.77
CA LEU A 239 0.51 2.84 -8.50
C LEU A 239 0.93 3.54 -9.81
N LYS A 240 1.57 2.81 -10.71
CA LYS A 240 1.89 3.29 -12.06
C LYS A 240 0.64 3.75 -12.81
N HIS A 241 -0.42 2.95 -12.81
CA HIS A 241 -1.67 3.35 -13.47
C HIS A 241 -2.26 4.61 -12.87
N MET A 242 -2.26 4.77 -11.55
CA MET A 242 -2.74 5.99 -10.90
C MET A 242 -1.95 7.22 -11.34
N MET A 243 -0.62 7.15 -11.38
CA MET A 243 0.22 8.24 -11.92
C MET A 243 -0.15 8.61 -13.36
N TRP A 244 -0.53 7.62 -14.20
CA TRP A 244 -0.88 7.84 -15.61
C TRP A 244 -2.27 8.46 -15.74
N VAL A 245 -3.25 7.91 -15.02
CA VAL A 245 -4.65 8.36 -15.11
C VAL A 245 -4.78 9.77 -14.56
N TYR A 246 -4.19 10.06 -13.40
CA TYR A 246 -4.25 11.40 -12.82
C TYR A 246 -3.33 12.40 -13.50
N GLY A 247 -2.43 11.96 -14.39
CA GLY A 247 -1.56 12.86 -15.16
C GLY A 247 -0.48 13.54 -14.30
N PHE A 248 0.12 12.82 -13.36
CA PHE A 248 1.15 13.35 -12.45
C PHE A 248 2.58 13.28 -13.01
N PHE A 249 2.80 12.63 -14.15
CA PHE A 249 4.13 12.56 -14.76
C PHE A 249 4.59 13.91 -15.31
N PRO A 250 5.91 14.18 -15.36
CA PRO A 250 6.45 15.40 -15.94
C PRO A 250 5.90 15.67 -17.36
N GLY A 251 5.36 16.87 -17.56
CA GLY A 251 4.78 17.32 -18.84
C GLY A 251 3.33 16.90 -19.09
N ALA A 252 2.68 16.17 -18.17
CA ALA A 252 1.24 15.92 -18.21
C ALA A 252 0.44 17.08 -17.59
N GLU A 253 -0.88 17.07 -17.79
CA GLU A 253 -1.81 18.14 -17.40
C GLU A 253 -1.74 18.50 -15.90
N ASN A 254 -1.69 17.50 -15.03
CA ASN A 254 -1.66 17.68 -13.57
C ASN A 254 -0.25 17.58 -12.98
N ALA A 255 0.81 17.66 -13.79
CA ALA A 255 2.19 17.47 -13.32
C ALA A 255 2.58 18.47 -12.22
N SER A 256 2.15 19.72 -12.30
CA SER A 256 2.42 20.75 -11.29
C SER A 256 1.63 20.54 -9.98
N ARG A 257 0.48 19.87 -10.07
CA ARG A 257 -0.45 19.62 -8.96
C ARG A 257 0.05 18.56 -7.99
N ILE A 258 1.08 17.79 -8.37
CA ILE A 258 1.75 16.84 -7.49
C ILE A 258 2.28 17.51 -6.20
N ALA A 259 2.59 18.81 -6.25
CA ALA A 259 3.04 19.58 -5.10
C ALA A 259 1.94 20.43 -4.44
N ASP A 260 0.67 20.24 -4.79
CA ASP A 260 -0.44 20.96 -4.16
C ASP A 260 -0.68 20.46 -2.73
N VAL A 261 -0.85 21.39 -1.79
CA VAL A 261 -1.03 21.08 -0.37
C VAL A 261 -2.27 20.22 -0.12
N GLU A 262 -3.33 20.43 -0.92
CA GLU A 262 -4.58 19.67 -0.88
C GLU A 262 -4.37 18.16 -1.09
N TYR A 263 -3.42 17.77 -1.94
CA TYR A 263 -3.13 16.36 -2.24
C TYR A 263 -1.86 15.86 -1.57
N ARG A 264 -1.29 16.63 -0.64
CA ARG A 264 0.01 16.32 -0.03
C ARG A 264 0.05 14.91 0.56
N PHE A 265 -0.93 14.57 1.39
CA PHE A 265 -0.98 13.25 2.02
C PHE A 265 -1.02 12.09 1.00
N PRO A 266 -1.99 12.03 0.07
CA PRO A 266 -2.04 10.92 -0.87
C PRO A 266 -0.81 10.87 -1.79
N ILE A 267 -0.28 12.02 -2.22
CA ILE A 267 0.90 12.05 -3.09
C ILE A 267 2.18 11.62 -2.35
N GLU A 268 2.39 12.09 -1.12
CA GLU A 268 3.53 11.65 -0.29
C GLU A 268 3.45 10.15 -0.01
N THR A 269 2.26 9.63 0.28
CA THR A 269 2.03 8.18 0.45
C THR A 269 2.41 7.41 -0.81
N MET A 270 1.91 7.84 -1.98
CA MET A 270 2.29 7.26 -3.27
C MET A 270 3.82 7.34 -3.50
N ALA A 271 4.44 8.44 -3.09
CA ALA A 271 5.86 8.67 -3.28
C ALA A 271 6.73 7.75 -2.41
N VAL A 272 6.36 7.55 -1.15
CA VAL A 272 6.99 6.57 -0.24
C VAL A 272 6.83 5.15 -0.77
N MET A 273 5.61 4.80 -1.20
CA MET A 273 5.28 3.52 -1.83
C MET A 273 6.14 3.23 -3.08
N ASP A 274 6.62 4.28 -3.76
CA ASP A 274 7.47 4.17 -4.94
C ASP A 274 8.98 4.08 -4.65
N LEU A 275 9.42 4.29 -3.41
CA LEU A 275 10.85 4.27 -3.08
C LEU A 275 11.47 2.88 -3.32
N GLN A 276 12.67 2.88 -3.92
CA GLN A 276 13.28 1.69 -4.52
C GLN A 276 13.52 0.54 -3.54
N THR A 277 14.02 0.84 -2.34
CA THR A 277 14.33 -0.20 -1.34
C THR A 277 13.19 -0.49 -0.40
N PHE A 278 12.17 0.37 -0.38
CA PHE A 278 11.01 0.25 0.49
C PHE A 278 10.07 -0.86 0.00
N VAL A 279 10.13 -1.20 -1.29
CA VAL A 279 9.42 -2.34 -1.87
C VAL A 279 10.42 -3.25 -2.58
N ARG A 280 10.47 -4.52 -2.19
CA ARG A 280 11.32 -5.55 -2.81
C ARG A 280 10.50 -6.44 -3.74
N GLY A 281 11.08 -6.81 -4.86
CA GLY A 281 10.45 -7.72 -5.82
C GLY A 281 9.47 -7.05 -6.78
N ARG A 282 9.58 -5.73 -6.98
CA ARG A 282 8.66 -4.94 -7.80
C ARG A 282 8.48 -5.52 -9.21
N ASP A 283 7.24 -5.57 -9.67
CA ASP A 283 6.87 -5.90 -11.05
C ASP A 283 7.12 -4.73 -12.01
N THR A 284 7.17 -3.51 -11.48
CA THR A 284 7.42 -2.30 -12.25
C THR A 284 8.68 -1.57 -11.79
N PRO A 285 9.40 -0.89 -12.70
CA PRO A 285 10.43 0.06 -12.31
C PRO A 285 9.85 1.13 -11.39
N THR A 286 10.70 1.69 -10.53
CA THR A 286 10.35 2.89 -9.77
C THR A 286 9.98 4.03 -10.72
N LEU A 287 9.02 4.84 -10.31
CA LEU A 287 8.51 5.97 -11.08
C LEU A 287 9.18 7.28 -10.68
N SER A 288 10.02 7.26 -9.63
CA SER A 288 10.67 8.41 -9.02
C SER A 288 9.66 9.47 -8.58
N ILE A 289 8.51 9.04 -8.04
CA ILE A 289 7.43 9.95 -7.61
C ILE A 289 7.95 10.94 -6.56
N TRP A 290 8.76 10.48 -5.60
CA TRP A 290 9.37 11.36 -4.59
C TRP A 290 10.22 12.46 -5.23
N THR A 291 11.11 12.11 -6.15
CA THR A 291 11.93 13.09 -6.89
C THR A 291 11.08 14.09 -7.68
N CYS A 292 10.00 13.62 -8.32
CA CYS A 292 9.06 14.49 -9.04
C CYS A 292 8.36 15.47 -8.09
N LEU A 293 7.86 14.99 -6.95
CA LEU A 293 7.25 15.79 -5.91
C LEU A 293 8.21 16.89 -5.41
N ARG A 294 9.44 16.51 -5.03
CA ARG A 294 10.44 17.46 -4.50
C ARG A 294 10.85 18.49 -5.55
N SER A 295 10.97 18.09 -6.81
CA SER A 295 11.28 19.01 -7.92
C SER A 295 10.15 20.03 -8.16
N ALA A 296 8.89 19.57 -8.11
CA ALA A 296 7.73 20.44 -8.24
C ALA A 296 7.61 21.41 -7.05
N GLN A 297 7.88 20.95 -5.81
CA GLN A 297 7.92 21.81 -4.62
C GLN A 297 9.01 22.88 -4.71
N ALA A 298 10.23 22.51 -5.11
CA ALA A 298 11.34 23.45 -5.28
C ALA A 298 11.05 24.53 -6.33
N SER A 299 10.19 24.24 -7.31
CA SER A 299 9.75 25.18 -8.35
C SER A 299 8.68 26.15 -7.86
N LYS A 300 8.01 25.88 -6.72
CA LYS A 300 6.99 26.76 -6.15
C LYS A 300 7.63 27.84 -5.26
N PRO A 301 7.01 29.04 -5.13
CA PRO A 301 7.50 30.10 -4.24
C PRO A 301 7.62 29.69 -2.78
N THR A 302 6.81 28.72 -2.34
CA THR A 302 6.85 28.15 -0.99
C THR A 302 8.10 27.33 -0.70
N GLY A 303 8.84 26.91 -1.75
CA GLY A 303 10.01 26.05 -1.63
C GLY A 303 9.67 24.63 -1.18
N LEU A 304 10.72 23.92 -0.74
CA LEU A 304 10.60 22.57 -0.21
C LEU A 304 9.85 22.56 1.12
N ILE A 305 8.88 21.65 1.23
CA ILE A 305 8.23 21.37 2.51
C ILE A 305 9.18 20.53 3.36
N ASP A 306 9.47 20.99 4.58
CA ASP A 306 10.29 20.27 5.54
C ASP A 306 9.43 19.49 6.54
N GLY A 307 10.03 18.90 7.57
CA GLY A 307 9.32 18.17 8.62
C GLY A 307 9.19 16.68 8.33
N VAL A 308 8.31 16.06 9.10
CA VAL A 308 8.11 14.60 9.10
C VAL A 308 6.99 14.22 8.14
N GLU A 309 7.25 13.21 7.32
CA GLU A 309 6.26 12.55 6.45
C GLU A 309 5.43 11.58 7.31
N SER A 310 4.11 11.61 7.13
CA SER A 310 3.17 10.98 8.07
C SER A 310 3.25 9.46 8.06
N VAL A 311 3.26 8.83 6.89
CA VAL A 311 3.17 7.36 6.74
C VAL A 311 4.38 6.68 7.38
N THR A 312 5.58 7.12 7.02
CA THR A 312 6.84 6.52 7.48
C THR A 312 7.30 7.07 8.83
N GLY A 313 6.79 8.23 9.25
CA GLY A 313 7.30 8.95 10.40
C GLY A 313 8.73 9.45 10.22
N LEU A 314 9.25 9.50 8.98
CA LEU A 314 10.62 9.93 8.69
C LEU A 314 10.68 11.41 8.28
N PRO A 315 11.78 12.11 8.60
CA PRO A 315 12.00 13.45 8.07
C PRO A 315 12.09 13.42 6.54
N ARG A 316 11.44 14.37 5.87
CA ARG A 316 11.52 14.51 4.40
C ARG A 316 12.96 14.62 3.92
N SER A 317 13.84 15.27 4.71
CA SER A 317 15.28 15.36 4.43
C SER A 317 16.00 14.01 4.43
N LEU A 318 15.53 13.03 5.21
CA LEU A 318 16.05 11.65 5.20
C LEU A 318 15.49 10.85 4.02
N LEU A 319 14.19 11.03 3.71
CA LEU A 319 13.57 10.43 2.51
C LEU A 319 14.23 10.93 1.21
N ASP A 320 14.66 12.19 1.17
CA ASP A 320 15.43 12.76 0.06
C ASP A 320 16.77 12.03 -0.19
N LEU A 321 17.32 11.37 0.82
CA LEU A 321 18.51 10.51 0.68
C LEU A 321 18.15 9.14 0.12
N PHE A 322 17.06 8.53 0.62
CA PHE A 322 16.56 7.24 0.10
C PHE A 322 16.13 7.32 -1.36
N ALA A 323 15.58 8.46 -1.80
CA ALA A 323 15.25 8.69 -3.21
C ALA A 323 16.49 8.69 -4.13
N ARG A 324 17.70 8.82 -3.56
CA ARG A 324 19.00 8.88 -4.25
C ARG A 324 19.96 7.75 -3.84
N LEU A 325 19.43 6.66 -3.27
CA LEU A 325 20.25 5.57 -2.73
C LEU A 325 21.22 4.95 -3.77
N GLY A 326 20.85 4.98 -5.05
CA GLY A 326 21.69 4.46 -6.14
C GLY A 326 22.87 5.36 -6.53
N ASP A 327 22.96 6.58 -6.00
CA ASP A 327 24.02 7.52 -6.34
C ASP A 327 25.33 7.14 -5.62
N ALA A 328 26.47 7.35 -6.28
CA ALA A 328 27.79 7.06 -5.71
C ALA A 328 28.09 7.84 -4.41
N SER A 329 27.43 9.00 -4.23
CA SER A 329 27.55 9.83 -3.03
C SER A 329 26.56 9.50 -1.92
N ALA A 330 25.69 8.50 -2.09
CA ALA A 330 24.60 8.20 -1.15
C ALA A 330 25.13 7.91 0.26
N GLU A 331 26.18 7.10 0.39
CA GLU A 331 26.78 6.77 1.69
C GLU A 331 27.23 8.05 2.42
N GLN A 332 27.98 8.91 1.73
CA GLN A 332 28.45 10.17 2.29
C GLN A 332 27.29 11.08 2.69
N ALA A 333 26.19 11.06 1.93
CA ALA A 333 24.99 11.84 2.24
C ALA A 333 24.28 11.33 3.50
N PHE A 334 24.16 10.01 3.71
CA PHE A 334 23.63 9.45 4.97
C PHE A 334 24.55 9.75 6.15
N VAL A 335 25.87 9.63 5.97
CA VAL A 335 26.86 9.98 7.00
C VAL A 335 26.75 11.47 7.37
N GLY A 336 26.59 12.34 6.37
CA GLY A 336 26.47 13.79 6.56
C GLY A 336 25.07 14.29 6.93
N TRP A 337 24.08 13.41 7.07
CA TRP A 337 22.71 13.84 7.42
C TRP A 337 22.69 14.49 8.82
N PRO A 338 22.21 15.74 8.95
CA PRO A 338 22.35 16.51 10.19
C PRO A 338 21.42 16.04 11.32
N GLY A 339 20.46 15.17 11.02
CA GLY A 339 19.38 14.82 11.94
C GLY A 339 18.15 15.70 11.76
N TYR A 340 17.16 15.45 12.60
CA TYR A 340 15.95 16.27 12.74
C TYR A 340 15.54 16.27 14.22
N GLU A 341 14.81 17.29 14.68
CA GLU A 341 14.33 17.36 16.05
C GLU A 341 13.01 16.58 16.19
N GLY A 342 12.92 15.72 17.20
CA GLY A 342 11.74 14.89 17.43
C GLY A 342 11.71 14.27 18.81
N SER A 343 10.66 13.49 19.07
CA SER A 343 10.57 12.73 20.31
C SER A 343 11.58 11.58 20.34
N VAL A 344 11.91 11.09 21.55
CA VAL A 344 12.90 10.03 21.74
C VAL A 344 12.66 8.79 20.86
N PRO A 345 11.43 8.23 20.74
CA PRO A 345 11.19 7.11 19.83
C PRO A 345 11.50 7.45 18.36
N HIS A 346 11.11 8.64 17.89
CA HIS A 346 11.40 9.07 16.52
C HIS A 346 12.90 9.23 16.26
N CYS A 347 13.66 9.81 17.19
CA CYS A 347 15.11 9.92 17.05
C CYS A 347 15.79 8.54 16.86
N HIS A 348 15.34 7.53 17.61
CA HIS A 348 15.84 6.16 17.44
C HIS A 348 15.40 5.52 16.12
N LEU A 349 14.17 5.75 15.69
CA LEU A 349 13.68 5.33 14.37
C LEU A 349 14.53 5.94 13.25
N TRP A 350 14.77 7.24 13.29
CA TRP A 350 15.49 7.96 12.24
C TRP A 350 16.95 7.53 12.15
N GLU A 351 17.61 7.34 13.29
CA GLU A 351 18.98 6.81 13.30
C GLU A 351 19.01 5.36 12.78
N ALA A 352 18.03 4.52 13.13
CA ALA A 352 17.91 3.17 12.58
C ALA A 352 17.76 3.19 11.04
N PHE A 353 16.93 4.07 10.49
CA PHE A 353 16.80 4.24 9.04
C PHE A 353 18.08 4.78 8.40
N ARG A 354 18.71 5.80 8.98
CA ARG A 354 19.97 6.36 8.49
C ARG A 354 21.07 5.28 8.39
N LEU A 355 21.27 4.51 9.46
CA LEU A 355 22.25 3.40 9.49
C LEU A 355 21.91 2.32 8.45
N SER A 356 20.62 2.02 8.29
CA SER A 356 20.13 1.10 7.25
C SER A 356 20.44 1.60 5.84
N GLY A 357 20.30 2.91 5.59
CA GLY A 357 20.67 3.55 4.32
C GLY A 357 22.15 3.38 3.99
N ILE A 358 23.05 3.53 4.98
CA ILE A 358 24.49 3.31 4.81
C ILE A 358 24.78 1.85 4.43
N LEU A 359 24.26 0.89 5.21
CA LEU A 359 24.46 -0.54 4.98
C LEU A 359 23.96 -0.97 3.60
N LEU A 360 22.75 -0.54 3.23
CA LEU A 360 22.14 -0.88 1.94
C LEU A 360 22.85 -0.22 0.76
N THR A 361 23.36 1.00 0.92
CA THR A 361 24.20 1.65 -0.11
C THR A 361 25.45 0.82 -0.39
N ARG A 362 26.18 0.43 0.67
CA ARG A 362 27.38 -0.41 0.55
C ARG A 362 27.10 -1.74 -0.13
N ARG A 363 25.98 -2.37 0.23
CA ARG A 363 25.51 -3.62 -0.38
C ARG A 363 25.20 -3.46 -1.87
N GLN A 364 24.48 -2.40 -2.25
CA GLN A 364 24.09 -2.15 -3.65
C GLN A 364 25.29 -1.83 -4.53
N LEU A 365 26.19 -0.97 -4.06
CA LEU A 365 27.36 -0.52 -4.81
C LEU A 365 28.54 -1.51 -4.73
N ARG A 366 28.40 -2.60 -3.95
CA ARG A 366 29.47 -3.59 -3.69
C ARG A 366 30.79 -2.92 -3.29
N ILE A 367 30.70 -1.91 -2.42
CA ILE A 367 31.84 -1.08 -2.03
C ILE A 367 32.91 -1.98 -1.42
N SER A 368 34.05 -2.05 -2.09
CA SER A 368 35.20 -2.85 -1.69
C SER A 368 36.26 -1.96 -1.05
N GLY A 369 36.91 -2.44 -0.01
CA GLY A 369 37.97 -1.72 0.70
C GLY A 369 37.62 -1.41 2.16
N PRO A 370 38.57 -0.85 2.92
CA PRO A 370 38.36 -0.50 4.32
C PRO A 370 37.30 0.58 4.45
N GLN A 371 36.22 0.26 5.18
CA GLN A 371 35.10 1.15 5.43
C GLN A 371 35.21 1.74 6.85
N SER A 372 34.89 3.02 7.00
CA SER A 372 34.85 3.69 8.30
C SER A 372 33.52 4.42 8.48
N PRO A 373 32.69 4.06 9.47
CA PRO A 373 32.82 2.88 10.35
C PRO A 373 32.60 1.56 9.58
N THR A 374 33.03 0.42 10.15
CA THR A 374 32.80 -0.91 9.54
C THR A 374 31.32 -1.32 9.62
N ASN A 375 30.90 -2.28 8.79
CA ASN A 375 29.54 -2.81 8.85
C ASN A 375 29.21 -3.40 10.23
N GLU A 376 30.15 -4.03 10.93
CA GLU A 376 29.94 -4.56 12.29
C GLU A 376 29.56 -3.45 13.28
N VAL A 377 30.22 -2.30 13.19
CA VAL A 377 29.92 -1.15 14.04
C VAL A 377 28.56 -0.57 13.68
N LEU A 378 28.24 -0.47 12.39
CA LEU A 378 26.94 0.02 11.93
C LEU A 378 25.79 -0.89 12.38
N VAL A 379 25.94 -2.21 12.23
CA VAL A 379 24.95 -3.20 12.68
C VAL A 379 24.77 -3.15 14.19
N CYS A 380 25.86 -3.02 14.96
CA CYS A 380 25.79 -2.86 16.41
C CYS A 380 24.95 -1.63 16.80
N ARG A 381 25.22 -0.47 16.17
CA ARG A 381 24.47 0.77 16.41
C ARG A 381 23.02 0.69 15.95
N LEU A 382 22.77 -0.02 14.86
CA LEU A 382 21.42 -0.24 14.33
C LEU A 382 20.60 -1.07 15.31
N ILE A 383 21.15 -2.20 15.80
CA ILE A 383 20.52 -3.02 16.82
C ILE A 383 20.29 -2.22 18.10
N ALA A 384 21.27 -1.43 18.55
CA ALA A 384 21.10 -0.59 19.74
C ALA A 384 19.99 0.46 19.58
N SER A 385 19.85 1.04 18.38
CA SER A 385 18.78 2.00 18.08
C SER A 385 17.41 1.31 18.07
N LEU A 386 17.32 0.10 17.50
CA LEU A 386 16.11 -0.71 17.52
C LEU A 386 15.73 -1.17 18.95
N ASP A 387 16.72 -1.55 19.76
CA ASP A 387 16.52 -1.91 21.17
C ASP A 387 15.97 -0.73 21.97
N ALA A 388 16.58 0.45 21.82
CA ALA A 388 16.12 1.66 22.49
C ALA A 388 14.69 2.05 22.06
N LEU A 389 14.40 1.99 20.75
CA LEU A 389 13.05 2.20 20.22
C LEU A 389 12.05 1.20 20.81
N TYR A 390 12.42 -0.08 20.87
CA TYR A 390 11.59 -1.13 21.46
C TYR A 390 11.30 -0.85 22.94
N GLU A 391 12.30 -0.46 23.73
CA GLU A 391 12.14 -0.15 25.15
C GLU A 391 11.25 1.07 25.43
N THR A 392 11.11 2.00 24.47
CA THR A 392 10.20 3.14 24.62
C THR A 392 8.74 2.74 24.81
N ARG A 393 8.35 1.51 24.43
CA ARG A 393 6.97 1.03 24.59
C ARG A 393 6.51 0.88 26.04
N HIS A 394 7.46 0.69 26.96
CA HIS A 394 7.17 0.51 28.38
C HIS A 394 6.98 1.85 29.09
N ARG A 395 7.12 2.97 28.37
CA ARG A 395 7.07 4.33 28.89
C ARG A 395 5.74 4.99 28.53
N PRO A 396 4.83 5.22 29.50
CA PRO A 396 3.50 5.76 29.24
C PRO A 396 3.52 7.12 28.52
N GLU A 397 4.53 7.96 28.77
CA GLU A 397 4.71 9.25 28.12
C GLU A 397 4.85 9.14 26.59
N TYR A 398 5.26 7.98 26.07
CA TYR A 398 5.41 7.72 24.64
C TYR A 398 4.28 6.87 24.05
N GLY A 399 3.21 6.59 24.81
CA GLY A 399 2.10 5.74 24.36
C GLY A 399 1.37 6.26 23.11
N HIS A 400 1.43 7.56 22.84
CA HIS A 400 0.84 8.23 21.69
C HIS A 400 1.74 8.27 20.44
N ILE A 401 2.98 7.77 20.53
CA ILE A 401 3.96 7.80 19.44
C ILE A 401 3.96 6.46 18.71
N LEU A 402 3.89 6.54 17.38
CA LEU A 402 3.66 5.38 16.50
C LEU A 402 4.92 4.94 15.74
N ALA A 403 6.09 5.48 16.09
CA ALA A 403 7.38 5.20 15.42
C ALA A 403 7.73 3.71 15.27
N ARG A 404 7.16 2.84 16.12
CA ARG A 404 7.36 1.39 16.06
C ARG A 404 6.70 0.72 14.86
N ASN A 405 5.76 1.39 14.17
CA ASN A 405 5.07 0.84 13.01
C ASN A 405 6.03 0.66 11.80
N SER A 406 7.10 1.46 11.69
CA SER A 406 8.04 1.45 10.55
C SER A 406 9.36 0.70 10.82
N ILE A 407 9.40 -0.27 11.73
CA ILE A 407 10.67 -0.95 12.07
C ILE A 407 11.08 -2.07 11.11
N LEU A 408 10.19 -2.46 10.18
CA LEU A 408 10.44 -3.59 9.29
C LEU A 408 11.62 -3.34 8.33
N TYR A 409 11.78 -2.11 7.85
CA TYR A 409 12.91 -1.72 6.99
C TYR A 409 14.26 -1.82 7.72
N PRO A 410 14.47 -1.15 8.87
CA PRO A 410 15.73 -1.27 9.59
C PRO A 410 15.98 -2.68 10.13
N TYR A 411 14.93 -3.41 10.52
CA TYR A 411 15.04 -4.83 10.86
C TYR A 411 15.62 -5.63 9.70
N THR A 412 15.08 -5.44 8.48
CA THR A 412 15.53 -6.12 7.27
C THR A 412 16.99 -5.78 6.96
N ALA A 413 17.36 -4.50 7.02
CA ALA A 413 18.73 -4.07 6.76
C ALA A 413 19.73 -4.73 7.72
N ALA A 414 19.40 -4.84 9.01
CA ALA A 414 20.23 -5.55 9.98
C ALA A 414 20.32 -7.06 9.67
N ARG A 415 19.19 -7.71 9.39
CA ARG A 415 19.11 -9.16 9.13
C ARG A 415 19.83 -9.59 7.83
N LEU A 416 20.04 -8.68 6.89
CA LEU A 416 20.80 -8.93 5.66
C LEU A 416 22.32 -9.02 5.87
N GLU A 417 22.84 -8.55 7.01
CA GLU A 417 24.27 -8.63 7.36
C GLU A 417 24.61 -10.02 7.95
N VAL A 418 24.36 -11.06 7.15
CA VAL A 418 24.39 -12.47 7.55
C VAL A 418 25.75 -12.89 8.12
N SER A 419 26.85 -12.51 7.48
CA SER A 419 28.20 -12.88 7.94
C SER A 419 28.48 -12.35 9.35
N ILE A 420 28.00 -11.13 9.65
CA ILE A 420 28.14 -10.48 10.95
C ILE A 420 27.30 -11.20 12.00
N LEU A 421 26.04 -11.49 11.66
CA LEU A 421 25.07 -12.11 12.56
C LEU A 421 25.38 -13.57 12.90
N ARG A 422 25.94 -14.35 11.97
CA ARG A 422 26.34 -15.75 12.24
C ARG A 422 27.34 -15.89 13.38
N SER A 423 28.20 -14.90 13.56
CA SER A 423 29.18 -14.86 14.65
C SER A 423 28.60 -14.34 15.98
N ARG A 424 27.34 -13.87 15.99
CA ARG A 424 26.71 -13.18 17.13
C ARG A 424 25.25 -13.63 17.33
N PRO A 425 25.00 -14.85 17.83
CA PRO A 425 23.64 -15.37 18.01
C PRO A 425 22.73 -14.47 18.87
N SER A 426 23.26 -13.82 19.90
CA SER A 426 22.51 -12.90 20.76
C SER A 426 21.94 -11.69 20.00
N TRP A 427 22.57 -11.27 18.91
CA TRP A 427 22.07 -10.19 18.06
C TRP A 427 20.88 -10.64 17.21
N VAL A 428 20.90 -11.89 16.75
CA VAL A 428 19.76 -12.49 16.04
C VAL A 428 18.56 -12.63 16.98
N GLU A 429 18.79 -13.10 18.20
CA GLU A 429 17.76 -13.18 19.24
C GLU A 429 17.17 -11.81 19.56
N ALA A 430 18.01 -10.77 19.69
CA ALA A 430 17.56 -9.40 19.89
C ALA A 430 16.64 -8.92 18.76
N LEU A 431 17.05 -9.09 17.51
CA LEU A 431 16.26 -8.70 16.33
C LEU A 431 14.91 -9.43 16.27
N ARG A 432 14.89 -10.75 16.51
CA ARG A 432 13.65 -11.54 16.50
C ARG A 432 12.66 -11.07 17.58
N ARG A 433 13.14 -10.68 18.77
CA ARG A 433 12.27 -10.10 19.82
C ARG A 433 11.55 -8.85 19.34
N TYR A 434 12.19 -8.00 18.54
CA TYR A 434 11.56 -6.78 18.02
C TYR A 434 10.47 -7.10 17.01
N GLN A 435 10.73 -8.05 16.11
CA GLN A 435 9.78 -8.51 15.11
C GLN A 435 8.51 -9.12 15.72
N ASP A 436 8.66 -9.92 16.78
CA ASP A 436 7.52 -10.55 17.47
C ASP A 436 6.52 -9.54 18.04
N HIS A 437 6.91 -8.27 18.17
CA HIS A 437 6.07 -7.20 18.69
C HIS A 437 5.74 -6.13 17.62
N CYS A 438 6.01 -6.41 16.34
CA CYS A 438 5.58 -5.61 15.19
C CYS A 438 4.11 -5.89 14.84
N GLU A 439 3.20 -5.71 15.79
CA GLU A 439 1.77 -5.78 15.52
C GLU A 439 1.34 -4.53 14.71
N PRO A 440 0.56 -4.67 13.61
CA PRO A 440 -0.15 -5.88 13.16
C PRO A 440 0.57 -6.64 12.03
N TYR A 441 1.72 -6.15 11.55
CA TYR A 441 2.38 -6.69 10.35
C TYR A 441 2.83 -8.14 10.50
N ARG A 442 3.09 -8.58 11.74
CA ARG A 442 3.64 -9.91 12.05
C ARG A 442 2.93 -11.06 11.37
N GLU A 443 1.59 -11.06 11.35
CA GLU A 443 0.81 -12.17 10.78
C GLU A 443 0.53 -12.03 9.29
N THR A 444 0.98 -10.94 8.67
CA THR A 444 0.77 -10.71 7.24
C THR A 444 1.67 -11.63 6.40
N PRO A 445 1.23 -12.04 5.20
CA PRO A 445 2.08 -12.78 4.26
C PRO A 445 3.43 -12.12 4.01
N VAL A 446 3.50 -10.79 3.97
CA VAL A 446 4.77 -10.05 3.76
C VAL A 446 5.76 -10.33 4.88
N ALA A 447 5.36 -10.20 6.14
CA ALA A 447 6.26 -10.42 7.27
C ALA A 447 6.72 -11.88 7.36
N LEU A 448 5.80 -12.83 7.15
CA LEU A 448 6.11 -14.26 7.20
C LEU A 448 7.07 -14.69 6.08
N ILE A 449 6.83 -14.23 4.84
CA ILE A 449 7.71 -14.54 3.70
C ILE A 449 9.08 -13.88 3.88
N LEU A 450 9.11 -12.64 4.36
CA LEU A 450 10.36 -11.94 4.63
C LEU A 450 11.19 -12.69 5.68
N GLU A 451 10.57 -13.11 6.80
CA GLU A 451 11.29 -13.87 7.83
C GLU A 451 11.81 -15.19 7.30
N GLU A 452 11.01 -15.92 6.51
CA GLU A 452 11.46 -17.17 5.87
C GLU A 452 12.69 -16.94 4.98
N ILE A 453 12.73 -15.85 4.20
CA ILE A 453 13.88 -15.52 3.34
C ILE A 453 15.10 -15.19 4.20
N LEU A 454 14.94 -14.38 5.24
CA LEU A 454 16.02 -13.92 6.11
C LEU A 454 16.60 -15.06 6.97
N ASP A 455 15.76 -15.97 7.46
CA ASP A 455 16.19 -17.17 8.20
C ASP A 455 16.97 -18.13 7.29
N LYS A 456 16.47 -18.41 6.08
CA LYS A 456 17.19 -19.25 5.10
C LYS A 456 18.54 -18.66 4.72
N ALA A 457 18.63 -17.34 4.54
CA ALA A 457 19.90 -16.68 4.26
C ALA A 457 20.88 -16.83 5.44
N LEU A 458 20.40 -16.66 6.67
CA LEU A 458 21.21 -16.82 7.88
C LEU A 458 21.74 -18.26 8.04
N GLU A 459 20.87 -19.26 7.86
CA GLU A 459 21.20 -20.69 7.92
C GLU A 459 22.23 -21.09 6.86
N ALA A 460 22.05 -20.61 5.63
CA ALA A 460 22.97 -20.87 4.52
C ALA A 460 24.28 -20.08 4.64
N GLY A 461 24.31 -18.99 5.43
CA GLY A 461 25.41 -18.03 5.40
C GLY A 461 25.49 -17.19 4.15
N ASP A 462 24.36 -16.99 3.47
CA ASP A 462 24.29 -16.24 2.22
C ASP A 462 24.26 -14.73 2.50
N ASN A 463 25.43 -14.12 2.56
CA ASN A 463 25.55 -12.67 2.72
C ASN A 463 25.16 -11.89 1.46
N ASP A 464 25.03 -12.52 0.30
CA ASP A 464 24.75 -11.89 -0.98
C ASP A 464 23.29 -12.07 -1.44
N ILE A 465 22.43 -12.56 -0.54
CA ILE A 465 21.00 -12.78 -0.80
C ILE A 465 20.34 -11.55 -1.46
N ASP A 466 19.69 -11.78 -2.60
CA ASP A 466 18.95 -10.77 -3.34
C ASP A 466 17.45 -10.88 -3.03
N LEU A 467 16.98 -10.02 -2.11
CA LEU A 467 15.56 -9.96 -1.75
C LEU A 467 14.64 -9.68 -2.94
N ASP A 468 15.07 -8.91 -3.95
CA ASP A 468 14.22 -8.65 -5.11
C ASP A 468 14.02 -9.93 -5.92
N LYS A 469 15.09 -10.71 -6.09
CA LYS A 469 15.04 -12.01 -6.77
C LYS A 469 14.20 -13.02 -6.00
N GLU A 470 14.35 -13.09 -4.68
CA GLU A 470 13.58 -14.01 -3.84
C GLU A 470 12.09 -13.69 -3.77
N ALA A 471 11.73 -12.40 -3.72
CA ALA A 471 10.36 -11.93 -3.79
C ALA A 471 9.72 -12.23 -5.16
N ARG A 472 10.41 -11.90 -6.27
CA ARG A 472 9.93 -12.21 -7.63
C ARG A 472 9.74 -13.71 -7.87
N LYS A 473 10.62 -14.57 -7.35
CA LYS A 473 10.46 -16.03 -7.44
C LYS A 473 9.16 -16.52 -6.79
N ARG A 474 8.72 -15.85 -5.73
CA ARG A 474 7.49 -16.14 -4.99
C ARG A 474 6.26 -15.43 -5.56
N GLY A 475 6.44 -14.54 -6.54
CA GLY A 475 5.36 -13.76 -7.14
C GLY A 475 4.74 -12.76 -6.17
N VAL A 476 5.55 -12.23 -5.25
CA VAL A 476 5.11 -11.27 -4.22
C VAL A 476 5.92 -9.97 -4.29
N GLU A 477 5.33 -8.89 -3.81
CA GLU A 477 6.03 -7.63 -3.54
C GLU A 477 6.10 -7.42 -2.02
N LEU A 478 7.31 -7.35 -1.48
CA LEU A 478 7.53 -7.19 -0.03
C LEU A 478 7.69 -5.71 0.28
N SER A 479 6.75 -5.15 1.05
CA SER A 479 6.85 -3.75 1.51
C SER A 479 7.41 -3.69 2.91
N LEU A 480 8.35 -2.77 3.13
CA LEU A 480 9.19 -2.74 4.33
C LEU A 480 9.02 -1.49 5.18
N PHE A 481 8.22 -0.51 4.76
CA PHE A 481 8.15 0.83 5.35
C PHE A 481 6.95 1.04 6.28
#